data_AF-L0L1D4-F1
#
_entry.id   AF-L0L1D4-F1
#
_cell.length_a   1.000
_cell.length_b   1.000
_cell.length_c   1.000
_cell.angle_alpha   90.00
_cell.angle_beta   90.00
_cell.angle_gamma   90.00
#
_symmetry.space_group_name_H-M   'P 1'
#
loop_
_entity.id
_entity.type
_entity.pdbx_description
1 polymer ?
#
loop_
_entity_poly.entity_id
_entity_poly.type
_entity_poly.pdbx_seq_one_letter_code
_entity_poly.pdbx_strand_id
1 'polypeptide(L)'
;INSDKILIYMDELKRKCVEQFKDGRLRLEHLAAIDGLCELVANETGPAHPVRTYHVNLSLFTSMPDFWAIEQLFPIVPIHRLDQRPRVEGVLSDLTCDSDGKVDRFIGGRPSLPLHEFGGGGNDGGYYLGMFLHGG
;
A
#
# COMPACT_ATOMS: atom_id res chain seq x y z
N ILE A 1 -20.17 13.46 16.89
CA ILE A 1 -18.72 13.25 17.17
C ILE A 1 -18.06 13.20 15.80
N ASN A 2 -17.04 14.04 15.54
CA ASN A 2 -16.46 14.17 14.21
C ASN A 2 -15.57 12.96 13.88
N SER A 3 -15.68 12.39 12.68
CA SER A 3 -14.95 11.18 12.26
C SER A 3 -13.42 11.33 12.48
N ASP A 4 -12.88 12.50 12.14
CA ASP A 4 -11.45 12.81 12.31
C ASP A 4 -10.95 12.67 13.75
N LYS A 5 -11.78 13.01 14.74
CA LYS A 5 -11.39 12.90 16.16
C LYS A 5 -11.30 11.44 16.62
N ILE A 6 -12.11 10.56 16.03
CA ILE A 6 -12.09 9.13 16.32
C ILE A 6 -10.79 8.52 15.78
N LEU A 7 -10.44 8.83 14.52
CA LEU A 7 -9.19 8.38 13.91
C LEU A 7 -7.95 8.82 14.70
N ILE A 8 -7.86 10.10 15.10
CA ILE A 8 -6.74 10.61 15.90
C ILE A 8 -6.65 9.89 17.25
N TYR A 9 -7.79 9.66 17.92
CA TYR A 9 -7.81 8.97 19.21
C TYR A 9 -7.36 7.52 19.08
N MET A 10 -7.78 6.83 18.01
CA MET A 10 -7.41 5.44 17.74
C MET A 10 -5.91 5.32 17.43
N ASP A 11 -5.33 6.28 16.72
CA ASP A 11 -3.89 6.32 16.44
C ASP A 11 -3.08 6.52 17.73
N GLU A 12 -3.52 7.44 18.60
CA GLU A 12 -2.93 7.68 19.92
C GLU A 12 -3.02 6.42 20.81
N LEU A 13 -4.16 5.71 20.78
CA LEU A 13 -4.37 4.46 21.50
C LEU A 13 -3.43 3.36 21.01
N LYS A 14 -3.35 3.16 19.68
CA LYS A 14 -2.47 2.17 19.07
C LYS A 14 -1.02 2.43 19.42
N ARG A 15 -0.56 3.68 19.31
CA ARG A 15 0.79 4.10 19.68
C ARG A 15 1.12 3.76 21.14
N LYS A 16 0.24 4.10 22.08
CA LYS A 16 0.44 3.78 23.51
C LYS A 16 0.51 2.27 23.75
N CYS A 17 -0.28 1.49 23.04
CA CYS A 17 -0.28 0.04 23.20
C CYS A 17 0.97 -0.61 22.61
N VAL A 18 1.49 -0.11 21.49
CA VAL A 18 2.79 -0.54 20.96
C VAL A 18 3.91 -0.23 21.95
N GLU A 19 3.92 0.95 22.56
CA GLU A 19 4.93 1.29 23.58
C GLU A 19 4.82 0.39 24.82
N GLN A 20 3.61 0.14 25.32
CA GLN A 20 3.43 -0.77 26.45
C GLN A 20 3.73 -2.24 26.11
N PHE A 21 3.62 -2.64 24.85
CA PHE A 21 4.10 -3.95 24.37
C PHE A 21 5.63 -4.01 24.38
N LYS A 22 6.32 -2.97 23.89
CA LYS A 22 7.79 -2.87 23.95
C LYS A 22 8.32 -2.90 25.39
N ASP A 23 7.59 -2.28 26.31
CA ASP A 23 7.90 -2.30 27.76
C ASP A 23 7.55 -3.64 28.44
N GLY A 24 7.04 -4.63 27.71
CA GLY A 24 6.66 -5.95 28.23
C GLY A 24 5.40 -5.96 29.12
N ARG A 25 4.65 -4.86 29.14
CA ARG A 25 3.43 -4.70 29.95
C ARG A 25 2.18 -5.22 29.23
N LEU A 26 2.22 -5.26 27.89
CA LEU A 26 1.17 -5.86 27.08
C LEU A 26 1.66 -7.14 26.41
N ARG A 27 0.74 -8.09 26.30
CA ARG A 27 0.94 -9.37 25.60
C ARG A 27 0.41 -9.27 24.17
N LEU A 28 0.85 -10.18 23.31
CA LEU A 28 0.54 -10.20 21.89
C LEU A 28 -0.98 -10.21 21.61
N GLU A 29 -1.76 -10.90 22.43
CA GLU A 29 -3.22 -10.96 22.24
C GLU A 29 -3.91 -9.61 22.42
N HIS A 30 -3.38 -8.74 23.29
CA HIS A 30 -3.95 -7.40 23.48
C HIS A 30 -3.63 -6.51 22.27
N LEU A 31 -2.42 -6.66 21.71
CA LEU A 31 -2.04 -5.95 20.49
C LEU A 31 -2.91 -6.38 19.31
N ALA A 32 -3.12 -7.69 19.13
CA ALA A 32 -3.99 -8.23 18.09
C ALA A 32 -5.45 -7.76 18.24
N ALA A 33 -5.98 -7.69 19.46
CA ALA A 33 -7.33 -7.19 19.72
C ALA A 33 -7.47 -5.70 19.34
N ILE A 34 -6.44 -4.89 19.61
CA ILE A 34 -6.42 -3.47 19.25
C ILE A 34 -6.31 -3.29 17.74
N ASP A 35 -5.45 -4.08 17.08
CA ASP A 35 -5.34 -4.04 15.61
C ASP A 35 -6.69 -4.38 14.94
N GLY A 36 -7.39 -5.41 15.41
CA GLY A 36 -8.73 -5.73 14.90
C GLY A 36 -9.77 -4.63 15.16
N LEU A 37 -9.70 -3.95 16.30
CA LEU A 37 -10.56 -2.80 16.61
C LEU A 37 -10.24 -1.60 15.71
N CYS A 38 -8.96 -1.33 15.44
CA CYS A 38 -8.53 -0.31 14.50
C CYS A 38 -9.04 -0.60 13.08
N GLU A 39 -8.94 -1.85 12.61
CA GLU A 39 -9.47 -2.25 11.30
C GLU A 39 -10.98 -2.07 11.21
N LEU A 40 -11.73 -2.46 12.25
CA LEU A 40 -13.18 -2.30 12.27
C LEU A 40 -13.59 -0.83 12.21
N VAL A 41 -12.94 0.03 12.99
CA VAL A 41 -13.20 1.47 12.95
C VAL A 41 -12.80 2.06 11.60
N ALA A 42 -11.68 1.63 11.02
CA ALA A 42 -11.25 2.06 9.70
C ALA A 42 -12.23 1.64 8.59
N ASN A 43 -12.90 0.49 8.70
CA ASN A 43 -13.94 0.09 7.74
C ASN A 43 -15.21 0.95 7.85
N GLU A 44 -15.56 1.41 9.05
CA GLU A 44 -16.74 2.25 9.30
C GLU A 44 -16.49 3.76 9.02
N THR A 45 -15.24 4.22 9.16
CA THR A 45 -14.89 5.65 9.11
C THR A 45 -13.83 6.03 8.08
N GLY A 46 -13.19 5.03 7.46
CA GLY A 46 -12.09 5.22 6.53
C GLY A 46 -12.52 5.74 5.16
N PRO A 47 -11.54 6.07 4.31
CA PRO A 47 -11.83 6.50 2.94
C PRO A 47 -12.58 5.41 2.19
N ALA A 48 -13.57 5.80 1.39
CA ALA A 48 -14.41 4.88 0.62
C ALA A 48 -13.64 3.90 -0.31
N HIS A 49 -12.33 4.12 -0.50
CA HIS A 49 -11.45 3.31 -1.34
C HIS A 49 -10.13 3.05 -0.58
N PRO A 50 -9.93 1.87 0.02
CA PRO A 50 -8.66 1.52 0.66
C PRO A 50 -7.55 1.36 -0.39
N VAL A 51 -6.34 1.83 -0.07
CA VAL A 51 -5.16 1.63 -0.91
C VAL A 51 -4.69 0.18 -0.75
N ARG A 52 -4.55 -0.56 -1.85
CA ARG A 52 -4.12 -1.96 -1.85
C ARG A 52 -2.65 -2.10 -2.25
N THR A 53 -1.95 -3.07 -1.67
CA THR A 53 -0.59 -3.42 -2.09
C THR A 53 -0.63 -4.45 -3.21
N TYR A 54 0.05 -4.15 -4.32
CA TYR A 54 0.21 -5.01 -5.48
C TYR A 54 1.63 -5.54 -5.51
N HIS A 55 1.79 -6.86 -5.40
CA HIS A 55 3.11 -7.50 -5.54
C HIS A 55 3.47 -7.64 -7.02
N VAL A 56 4.57 -7.02 -7.41
CA VAL A 56 5.05 -6.99 -8.79
C VAL A 56 6.28 -7.87 -8.89
N ASN A 57 6.31 -8.74 -9.92
CA ASN A 57 7.47 -9.55 -10.23
C ASN A 57 8.59 -8.71 -10.88
N LEU A 58 9.16 -7.81 -10.08
CA LEU A 58 10.25 -6.90 -10.39
C LEU A 58 11.17 -6.87 -9.17
N SER A 59 12.45 -6.55 -9.36
CA SER A 59 13.32 -6.12 -8.26
C SER A 59 13.63 -4.64 -8.45
N LEU A 60 13.27 -3.81 -7.46
CA LEU A 60 13.52 -2.36 -7.52
C LEU A 60 15.01 -2.06 -7.52
N PHE A 61 15.79 -2.81 -6.74
CA PHE A 61 17.24 -2.62 -6.63
C PHE A 61 17.97 -2.85 -7.96
N THR A 62 17.52 -3.81 -8.76
CA THR A 62 18.16 -4.11 -10.05
C THR A 62 17.56 -3.33 -11.21
N SER A 63 16.25 -3.06 -11.17
CA SER A 63 15.50 -2.56 -12.32
C SER A 63 15.07 -1.10 -12.14
N MET A 64 15.19 -0.53 -10.95
CA MET A 64 14.87 0.87 -10.64
C MET A 64 15.87 1.45 -9.63
N PRO A 65 17.20 1.35 -9.86
CA PRO A 65 18.19 1.85 -8.91
C PRO A 65 18.04 3.36 -8.67
N ASP A 66 17.65 4.14 -9.68
CA ASP A 66 17.45 5.59 -9.55
C ASP A 66 16.22 5.94 -8.70
N PHE A 67 15.17 5.10 -8.71
CA PHE A 67 14.03 5.30 -7.80
C PHE A 67 14.48 5.12 -6.35
N TRP A 68 15.26 4.09 -6.07
CA TRP A 68 15.75 3.84 -4.72
C TRP A 68 16.82 4.86 -4.27
N ALA A 69 17.76 5.22 -5.15
CA ALA A 69 18.91 6.05 -4.79
C ALA A 69 18.61 7.56 -4.76
N ILE A 70 17.80 8.06 -5.69
CA ILE A 70 17.53 9.51 -5.86
C ILE A 70 16.05 9.82 -6.03
N GLU A 71 15.17 8.87 -5.70
CA GLU A 71 13.71 9.01 -5.75
C GLU A 71 13.17 9.44 -7.13
N GLN A 72 13.86 9.05 -8.21
CA GLN A 72 13.45 9.33 -9.59
C GLN A 72 12.09 8.70 -9.89
N LEU A 73 11.15 9.49 -10.39
CA LEU A 73 9.81 9.00 -10.74
C LEU A 73 9.79 8.40 -12.13
N PHE A 74 9.20 7.20 -12.24
CA PHE A 74 8.98 6.51 -13.51
C PHE A 74 7.49 6.50 -13.86
N PRO A 75 7.11 6.72 -15.13
CA PRO A 75 5.75 6.47 -15.57
C PRO A 75 5.47 4.96 -15.51
N ILE A 76 4.52 4.58 -14.65
CA ILE A 76 4.05 3.20 -14.53
C ILE A 76 2.55 3.20 -14.84
N VAL A 77 2.14 2.36 -15.81
CA VAL A 77 0.73 2.23 -16.20
C VAL A 77 0.37 0.77 -16.48
N PRO A 78 -0.89 0.36 -16.28
CA PRO A 78 -1.38 -0.93 -16.77
C PRO A 78 -1.22 -1.02 -18.29
N ILE A 79 -0.77 -2.17 -18.82
CA ILE A 79 -0.62 -2.38 -20.29
C ILE A 79 -1.76 -3.22 -20.89
N HIS A 80 -2.80 -3.44 -20.11
CA HIS A 80 -4.00 -4.21 -20.44
C HIS A 80 -5.19 -3.64 -19.67
N ARG A 81 -6.41 -4.04 -20.04
CA ARG A 81 -7.67 -3.52 -19.47
C ARG A 81 -7.77 -1.99 -19.58
N LEU A 82 -7.16 -1.40 -20.62
CA LEU A 82 -7.15 0.05 -20.84
C LEU A 82 -8.54 0.62 -21.18
N ASP A 83 -9.45 -0.25 -21.61
CA ASP A 83 -10.87 0.00 -21.84
C ASP A 83 -11.69 -0.02 -20.55
N GLN A 84 -11.14 -0.54 -19.46
CA GLN A 84 -11.78 -0.60 -18.15
C GLN A 84 -11.35 0.60 -17.30
N ARG A 85 -12.27 1.09 -16.47
CA ARG A 85 -11.96 2.18 -15.53
C ARG A 85 -11.32 1.58 -14.26
N PRO A 86 -10.13 2.03 -13.85
CA PRO A 86 -9.56 1.67 -12.55
C PRO A 86 -10.50 2.03 -11.41
N ARG A 87 -10.58 1.16 -10.40
CA ARG A 87 -11.51 1.30 -9.25
C ARG A 87 -10.82 1.29 -7.90
N VAL A 88 -9.54 0.96 -7.86
CA VAL A 88 -8.77 0.89 -6.63
C VAL A 88 -7.51 1.71 -6.73
N GLU A 89 -7.12 2.29 -5.61
CA GLU A 89 -5.81 2.89 -5.46
C GLU A 89 -4.83 1.81 -5.01
N GLY A 90 -3.65 1.77 -5.61
CA GLY A 90 -2.66 0.75 -5.34
C GLY A 90 -1.25 1.28 -5.20
N VAL A 91 -0.49 0.66 -4.30
CA VAL A 91 0.97 0.82 -4.19
C VAL A 91 1.64 -0.45 -4.69
N LEU A 92 2.83 -0.32 -5.26
CA LEU A 92 3.56 -1.48 -5.79
C LEU A 92 4.60 -1.91 -4.77
N SER A 93 4.62 -3.19 -4.45
CA SER A 93 5.68 -3.81 -3.68
C SER A 93 6.38 -4.81 -4.58
N ASP A 94 7.70 -4.78 -4.56
CA ASP A 94 8.52 -5.77 -5.22
C ASP A 94 8.49 -7.09 -4.41
N LEU A 95 9.04 -8.17 -4.98
CA LEU A 95 9.06 -9.49 -4.34
C LEU A 95 10.29 -9.71 -3.45
N THR A 96 11.13 -8.70 -3.28
CA THR A 96 12.30 -8.83 -2.41
C THR A 96 11.85 -8.83 -0.95
N CYS A 97 12.64 -9.47 -0.08
CA CYS A 97 12.36 -9.53 1.36
C CYS A 97 12.73 -8.22 2.08
N ASP A 98 12.98 -7.15 1.33
CA ASP A 98 13.39 -5.86 1.86
C ASP A 98 12.17 -4.93 1.98
N SER A 99 12.02 -4.28 3.14
CA SER A 99 10.90 -3.36 3.39
C SER A 99 10.94 -2.11 2.52
N ASP A 100 12.11 -1.77 1.95
CA ASP A 100 12.31 -0.64 1.04
C ASP A 100 11.97 -1.01 -0.40
N GLY A 101 11.60 -2.27 -0.66
CA GLY A 101 11.09 -2.79 -1.93
C GLY A 101 9.71 -2.25 -2.33
N LYS A 102 9.37 -1.00 -2.04
CA LYS A 102 8.04 -0.42 -2.27
C LYS A 102 8.09 0.86 -3.11
N VAL A 103 7.19 0.97 -4.07
CA VAL A 103 6.89 2.18 -4.83
C VAL A 103 5.58 2.77 -4.31
N ASP A 104 5.69 3.87 -3.58
CA ASP A 104 4.56 4.65 -3.06
C ASP A 104 4.63 6.13 -3.44
N ARG A 105 5.50 6.49 -4.39
CA ARG A 105 5.54 7.81 -4.99
C ARG A 105 5.44 7.72 -6.50
N PHE A 106 4.40 8.34 -7.05
CA PHE A 106 4.10 8.30 -8.47
C PHE A 106 4.08 9.71 -9.07
N ILE A 107 4.10 9.77 -10.41
CA ILE A 107 4.08 11.04 -11.16
C ILE A 107 2.94 11.94 -10.67
N GLY A 108 3.24 13.22 -10.50
CA GLY A 108 2.31 14.21 -9.95
C GLY A 108 2.21 14.19 -8.43
N GLY A 109 3.16 13.57 -7.73
CA GLY A 109 3.22 13.55 -6.26
C GLY A 109 2.13 12.70 -5.62
N ARG A 110 1.60 11.71 -6.37
CA ARG A 110 0.53 10.84 -5.87
C ARG A 110 1.12 9.71 -5.01
N PRO A 111 0.46 9.36 -3.89
CA PRO A 111 0.90 8.26 -3.03
C PRO A 111 0.47 6.87 -3.55
N SER A 112 -0.35 6.81 -4.59
CA SER A 112 -0.94 5.59 -5.15
C SER A 112 -1.20 5.73 -6.66
N LEU A 113 -1.32 4.58 -7.33
CA LEU A 113 -1.78 4.47 -8.71
C LEU A 113 -3.22 3.96 -8.79
N PRO A 114 -4.03 4.52 -9.69
CA PRO A 114 -5.32 3.94 -10.01
C PRO A 114 -5.11 2.62 -10.77
N LEU A 115 -5.52 1.50 -10.18
CA LEU A 115 -5.41 0.15 -10.72
C LEU A 115 -6.78 -0.54 -10.85
N HIS A 116 -6.80 -1.63 -11.61
CA HIS A 116 -7.95 -2.51 -11.69
C HIS A 116 -7.97 -3.47 -10.50
N GLU A 117 -9.17 -3.83 -10.04
CA GLU A 117 -9.30 -4.91 -9.07
C GLU A 117 -8.85 -6.23 -9.70
N PHE A 118 -8.01 -6.98 -8.98
CA PHE A 118 -7.78 -8.38 -9.28
C PHE A 118 -9.07 -9.16 -8.99
N GLY A 119 -9.70 -9.69 -10.03
CA GLY A 119 -10.77 -10.65 -9.87
C GLY A 119 -10.19 -11.92 -9.25
N GLY A 120 -10.63 -12.28 -8.03
CA GLY A 120 -10.17 -13.48 -7.32
C GLY A 120 -10.49 -14.83 -8.00
N GLY A 121 -10.95 -14.82 -9.25
CA GLY A 121 -11.11 -16.02 -10.05
C GLY A 121 -9.83 -16.26 -10.85
N GLY A 122 -9.14 -17.37 -10.59
CA GLY A 122 -7.88 -17.77 -11.23
C GLY A 122 -7.94 -18.04 -12.75
N ASN A 123 -8.84 -17.38 -13.46
CA ASN A 123 -9.02 -17.45 -14.91
C ASN A 123 -8.72 -16.10 -15.61
N ASP A 124 -8.46 -15.04 -14.85
CA ASP A 124 -7.90 -13.80 -15.38
C ASP A 124 -6.39 -14.00 -15.53
N GLY A 125 -5.89 -13.99 -16.76
CA GLY A 125 -4.45 -14.00 -17.05
C GLY A 125 -3.70 -12.91 -16.28
N GLY A 126 -2.38 -13.08 -16.12
CA GLY A 126 -1.53 -12.22 -15.28
C GLY A 126 -1.76 -10.72 -15.48
N TYR A 127 -1.59 -9.95 -14.40
CA TYR A 127 -1.74 -8.50 -14.46
C TYR A 127 -0.40 -7.80 -14.71
N TYR A 128 -0.22 -7.21 -15.88
CA TYR A 128 1.02 -6.61 -16.33
C TYR A 128 0.98 -5.08 -16.23
N LEU A 129 2.09 -4.54 -15.72
CA LEU A 129 2.37 -3.11 -15.65
C LEU A 129 3.55 -2.81 -16.58
N GLY A 130 3.46 -1.70 -17.30
CA GLY A 130 4.55 -1.16 -18.10
C GLY A 130 5.21 -0.02 -17.36
N MET A 131 6.53 -0.08 -17.23
CA MET A 131 7.37 1.02 -16.76
C MET A 131 8.08 1.64 -17.96
N PHE A 132 8.00 2.96 -18.10
CA PHE A 132 8.55 3.70 -19.23
C PHE A 132 9.72 4.58 -18.81
N LEU A 133 10.47 5.08 -19.79
CA LEU A 133 11.63 5.96 -19.58
C LEU A 133 12.80 5.30 -18.79
N HIS A 134 12.90 3.97 -18.83
CA HIS A 134 13.98 3.20 -18.22
C HIS A 134 15.26 3.15 -19.09
N GLY A 135 15.61 4.26 -19.74
CA GLY A 135 16.74 4.31 -20.68
C GLY A 135 17.46 5.64 -20.56
N GLY A 136 18.45 5.66 -19.67
CA GLY A 136 19.55 6.63 -19.67
C GLY A 136 20.73 6.06 -20.42
#